data_AF-A0A3M0MAV0-F1
#
_entry.id   AF-A0A3M0MAV0-F1
#
_cell.length_a   1.000
_cell.length_b   1.000
_cell.length_c   1.000
_cell.angle_alpha   90.00
_cell.angle_beta   90.00
_cell.angle_gamma   90.00
#
_symmetry.space_group_name_H-M   'P 1'
#
loop_
_entity.id
_entity.type
_entity.pdbx_description
1 polymer ?
#
loop_
_entity_poly.entity_id
_entity_poly.type
_entity_poly.pdbx_seq_one_letter_code
_entity_poly.pdbx_strand_id
1 'polypeptide(L)' 'MKTTHDDKTFTLIGRYWLVSYPIEELGEQREFYRRQREKFPKPGTSCDATIAELEKLAEEIEA' A
#
# COMPACT_ATOMS: atom_id res chain seq x y z
N MET A 1 8.65 5.10 -1.10
CA MET A 1 7.86 3.87 -1.28
C MET A 1 7.61 3.73 -2.76
N LYS A 2 7.62 2.52 -3.31
CA LYS A 2 7.22 2.29 -4.70
C LYS A 2 6.31 1.06 -4.74
N THR A 3 5.26 1.12 -5.54
CA THR A 3 4.38 -0.03 -5.75
C THR A 3 4.40 -0.43 -7.22
N THR A 4 4.52 -1.73 -7.47
CA THR A 4 4.37 -2.32 -8.81
C THR A 4 3.20 -3.29 -8.75
N HIS A 5 2.39 -3.36 -9.79
CA HIS A 5 1.32 -4.35 -9.87
C HIS A 5 1.39 -5.14 -11.17
N ASP A 6 0.82 -6.32 -11.09
CA ASP A 6 0.49 -7.21 -12.19
C ASP A 6 -1.03 -7.43 -12.17
N ASP A 7 -1.57 -8.20 -13.10
CA ASP A 7 -3.02 -8.38 -13.30
C ASP A 7 -3.74 -8.96 -12.06
N LYS A 8 -3.00 -9.65 -11.18
CA LYS A 8 -3.55 -10.39 -10.03
C LYS A 8 -2.95 -10.02 -8.68
N THR A 9 -1.80 -9.34 -8.67
CA THR A 9 -1.05 -9.08 -7.44
C THR A 9 -0.37 -7.72 -7.51
N PHE A 10 -0.13 -7.12 -6.36
CA PHE A 10 0.70 -5.94 -6.24
C PHE A 10 1.83 -6.17 -5.26
N THR A 11 2.94 -5.50 -5.51
CA THR A 11 4.18 -5.63 -4.77
C THR A 11 4.55 -4.27 -4.20
N LEU A 12 4.59 -4.20 -2.87
CA LEU A 12 5.08 -3.06 -2.12
C LEU A 12 6.59 -3.18 -1.98
N ILE A 13 7.30 -2.19 -2.52
CA ILE A 13 8.76 -2.10 -2.49
C ILE A 13 9.13 -1.03 -1.47
N GLY A 14 9.50 -1.51 -0.29
CA GLY A 14 10.12 -0.72 0.77
C GLY A 14 11.62 -0.53 0.53
N ARG A 15 12.28 0.20 1.45
CA ARG A 15 13.73 0.48 1.35
C ARG A 15 14.59 -0.77 1.55
N TYR A 16 14.13 -1.72 2.35
CA TYR A 16 14.85 -2.94 2.72
C TYR A 16 14.01 -4.21 2.60
N TRP A 17 12.76 -4.07 2.14
CA TRP A 17 11.81 -5.17 2.05
C TRP A 17 10.98 -5.04 0.79
N LEU A 18 10.53 -6.17 0.32
CA LEU A 18 9.59 -6.30 -0.79
C LEU A 18 8.56 -7.34 -0.37
N VAL A 19 7.28 -7.03 -0.53
CA VAL A 19 6.19 -7.94 -0.22
C VAL A 19 5.17 -7.87 -1.34
N SER A 20 4.62 -9.03 -1.68
CA SER A 20 3.60 -9.15 -2.72
C SER A 20 2.31 -9.62 -2.10
N TYR A 21 1.22 -8.97 -2.46
CA TYR A 21 -0.14 -9.25 -2.03
C TYR A 21 -1.04 -9.42 -3.25
N PRO A 22 -2.12 -10.22 -3.17
CA PRO A 22 -3.14 -10.26 -4.19
C PRO A 22 -3.90 -8.93 -4.27
N ILE A 23 -4.35 -8.59 -5.48
CA ILE A 23 -5.04 -7.34 -5.77
C ILE A 23 -6.39 -7.22 -5.05
N GLU A 24 -7.01 -8.36 -4.72
CA GLU A 24 -8.22 -8.44 -3.92
C GLU A 24 -8.01 -7.93 -2.49
N GLU A 25 -6.79 -8.04 -1.95
CA GLU A 25 -6.43 -7.52 -0.63
C GLU A 25 -6.06 -6.03 -0.65
N LEU A 26 -6.11 -5.35 -1.79
CA LEU A 26 -5.74 -3.93 -1.92
C LEU A 26 -6.57 -3.03 -0.98
N GLY A 27 -7.88 -3.29 -0.90
CA GLY A 27 -8.77 -2.56 0.01
C GLY A 27 -8.43 -2.82 1.48
N GLU A 28 -8.17 -4.09 1.84
CA GLU A 28 -7.81 -4.48 3.20
C GLU A 28 -6.46 -3.86 3.62
N GLN A 29 -5.47 -3.85 2.72
CA GLN A 29 -4.18 -3.23 2.97
C GLN A 29 -4.31 -1.71 3.15
N ARG A 30 -5.14 -1.00 2.35
CA ARG A 30 -5.41 0.44 2.56
C ARG A 30 -5.97 0.72 3.96
N GLU A 31 -6.97 -0.06 4.40
CA GLU A 31 -7.52 0.06 5.75
C GLU A 31 -6.50 -0.27 6.83
N PHE A 32 -5.70 -1.31 6.63
CA PHE A 32 -4.66 -1.71 7.56
C PHE A 32 -3.66 -0.58 7.78
N TYR A 33 -3.12 0.01 6.71
CA TYR A 33 -2.16 1.11 6.82
C TYR A 33 -2.79 2.38 7.39
N ARG A 34 -4.08 2.66 7.12
CA ARG A 34 -4.82 3.76 7.78
C ARG A 34 -4.91 3.54 9.30
N ARG A 35 -5.30 2.34 9.74
CA ARG A 35 -5.35 1.98 11.17
C ARG A 35 -3.96 2.01 11.81
N GLN A 36 -2.91 1.61 11.08
CA GLN A 36 -1.52 1.71 11.55
C GLN A 36 -1.10 3.16 11.74
N ARG A 37 -1.45 4.07 10.81
CA ARG A 37 -1.19 5.51 10.93
C ARG A 37 -1.84 6.10 12.19
N GLU A 38 -3.09 5.74 12.46
CA GLU A 38 -3.81 6.21 13.66
C GLU A 38 -3.20 5.66 14.95
N LYS A 39 -2.83 4.37 14.97
CA LYS A 39 -2.22 3.73 16.15
C LYS A 39 -0.77 4.15 16.40
N PHE A 40 -0.02 4.44 15.34
CA PHE A 40 1.40 4.78 15.39
C PHE A 40 1.63 6.13 14.70
N PRO A 41 1.36 7.25 15.39
CA PRO A 41 1.53 8.59 14.82
C PRO A 41 3.01 8.99 14.64
N LYS A 42 3.95 8.36 15.35
CA LYS A 42 5.40 8.67 15.28
C LYS A 42 6.05 8.31 13.94
N PRO A 43 5.75 7.15 13.30
CA PRO A 43 6.21 6.85 11.93
C PRO A 43 5.28 7.36 10.81
N GLY A 44 4.41 8.35 11.06
CA GLY A 44 3.33 8.78 10.15
C GLY A 44 3.74 8.93 8.68
N THR A 45 4.93 9.44 8.40
CA THR A 45 5.46 9.64 7.03
C THR A 45 5.62 8.35 6.22
N SER A 46 5.90 7.20 6.84
CA SER A 46 6.03 5.93 6.11
C SER A 46 4.69 5.29 5.78
N CYS A 47 3.68 5.45 6.66
CA CYS A 47 2.33 4.95 6.41
C CYS A 47 1.63 5.81 5.36
N ASP A 48 1.71 7.14 5.45
CA ASP A 48 1.14 8.06 4.45
C ASP A 48 1.69 7.79 3.04
N ALA A 49 3.01 7.58 2.89
CA ALA A 49 3.61 7.25 1.60
C ALA A 49 3.15 5.89 1.05
N THR A 50 2.85 4.93 1.91
CA THR A 50 2.35 3.61 1.50
C THR A 50 0.88 3.68 1.11
N ILE A 51 0.06 4.40 1.90
CA ILE A 51 -1.35 4.64 1.60
C ILE A 51 -1.48 5.34 0.24
N ALA A 52 -0.74 6.43 0.01
CA ALA A 52 -0.80 7.18 -1.25
C ALA A 52 -0.48 6.32 -2.49
N GLU A 53 0.53 5.46 -2.41
CA GLU A 53 0.85 4.54 -3.51
C GLU A 53 -0.22 3.44 -3.68
N LEU A 54 -0.82 2.94 -2.60
CA LEU A 54 -1.95 2.01 -2.68
C LEU A 54 -3.21 2.69 -3.26
N GLU A 55 -3.41 3.98 -2.99
CA GLU A 55 -4.53 4.74 -3.55
C GLU A 55 -4.36 4.92 -5.05
N LYS A 56 -3.17 5.36 -5.47
CA LYS A 56 -2.83 5.50 -6.87
C LYS A 56 -2.94 4.15 -7.61
N LEU A 57 -2.47 3.08 -6.98
CA LEU A 57 -2.58 1.75 -7.55
C LEU A 57 -4.05 1.36 -7.78
N ALA A 58 -4.94 1.62 -6.82
CA ALA A 58 -6.37 1.34 -6.99
C ALA A 58 -6.95 2.14 -8.15
N GLU A 59 -6.59 3.42 -8.29
CA GLU A 59 -7.00 4.24 -9.43
C GLU A 59 -6.50 3.69 -10.77
N GLU A 60 -5.28 3.12 -10.82
CA GLU A 60 -4.73 2.50 -12.04
C GLU A 60 -5.40 1.19 -12.42
N ILE A 61 -5.93 0.44 -11.44
CA ILE A 61 -6.62 -0.84 -11.67
C ILE A 61 -8.11 -0.63 -12.02
N GLU A 62 -8.73 0.39 -11.43
CA GLU A 62 -10.14 0.75 -11.68
C GLU A 62 -10.34 1.57 -12.97
N ALA A 63 -9.26 2.04 -13.62
CA ALA A 63 -9.25 2.82 -14.86
C ALA A 63 -9.23 1.95 -16.13
#